data_AF-A0A3M0Y273-F1
#
_entry.id   AF-A0A3M0Y273-F1
#
_cell.length_a   1.000
_cell.length_b   1.000
_cell.length_c   1.000
_cell.angle_alpha   90.00
_cell.angle_beta   90.00
_cell.angle_gamma   90.00
#
_symmetry.space_group_name_H-M   'P 1'
#
loop_
_entity.id
_entity.type
_entity.pdbx_description
1 polymer ?
#
loop_
_entity_poly.entity_id
_entity_poly.type
_entity_poly.pdbx_seq_one_letter_code
_entity_poly.pdbx_strand_id
1 'polypeptide(L)'
;MRSLTATAGLLAGAALTAGCAAGSANSAARRETASGQVAAAAQRRIDPALRQRALAIMATTPLIDGHNDVPWGYRARVHNHIDQLDLAGDTSALDRPMHTDLRRLRQGRVGGQFWSVYVPIEKPGGDAQDVVDVLEQIDLVHRLVDRYSD
;
A
#
# COMPACT_ATOMS: atom_id res chain seq x y z
N MET A 1 24.40 49.31 27.04
CA MET A 1 23.58 49.88 28.15
C MET A 1 22.12 49.58 27.87
N ARG A 2 21.47 48.83 28.79
CA ARG A 2 20.01 48.75 29.11
C ARG A 2 19.05 48.40 27.95
N SER A 3 18.41 47.22 27.83
CA SER A 3 17.59 46.39 28.74
C SER A 3 16.08 46.74 28.75
N LEU A 4 15.25 45.70 28.54
CA LEU A 4 13.81 45.51 28.90
C LEU A 4 12.77 46.23 28.00
N THR A 5 11.56 45.72 27.71
CA THR A 5 10.73 44.66 28.34
C THR A 5 9.59 44.27 27.38
N ALA A 6 9.17 43.00 27.43
CA ALA A 6 7.88 42.54 26.93
C ALA A 6 6.73 42.95 27.86
N THR A 7 5.52 43.14 27.34
CA THR A 7 4.30 43.10 28.16
C THR A 7 3.16 42.50 27.35
N ALA A 8 2.76 41.30 27.77
CA ALA A 8 1.56 40.61 27.33
C ALA A 8 0.35 41.18 28.10
N GLY A 9 -0.71 41.52 27.37
CA GLY A 9 -2.03 41.81 27.93
C GLY A 9 -2.90 40.55 27.87
N LEU A 10 -3.41 40.14 29.03
CA LEU A 10 -4.35 39.03 29.20
C LEU A 10 -5.76 39.59 29.46
N LEU A 11 -6.77 38.76 29.12
CA LEU A 11 -8.14 38.68 29.65
C LEU A 11 -9.28 39.30 28.82
N ALA A 12 -10.06 38.41 28.20
CA ALA A 12 -11.51 38.34 28.38
C ALA A 12 -12.03 36.98 27.88
N GLY A 13 -12.98 36.36 28.59
CA GLY A 13 -13.79 35.27 28.05
C GLY A 13 -14.07 34.14 29.04
N ALA A 14 -15.22 34.24 29.71
CA ALA A 14 -15.69 33.35 30.75
C ALA A 14 -16.16 31.97 30.24
N ALA A 15 -16.25 31.07 31.21
CA ALA A 15 -16.75 29.70 31.18
C ALA A 15 -18.04 29.44 30.37
N LEU A 16 -18.07 28.28 29.72
CA LEU A 16 -19.28 27.45 29.62
C LEU A 16 -18.92 25.99 29.93
N THR A 17 -19.26 25.55 31.13
CA THR A 17 -19.40 24.14 31.48
C THR A 17 -20.78 23.67 31.01
N ALA A 18 -20.84 22.79 30.02
CA ALA A 18 -22.03 22.01 29.69
C ALA A 18 -21.65 20.52 29.72
N GLY A 19 -22.25 19.79 30.66
CA GLY A 19 -22.06 18.36 30.82
C GLY A 19 -22.73 17.53 29.73
N CYS A 20 -22.32 16.26 29.64
CA CYS A 20 -23.20 15.09 29.69
C CYS A 20 -22.35 13.82 29.57
N ALA A 21 -22.81 12.79 30.27
CA ALA A 21 -22.08 11.59 30.62
C ALA A 21 -22.05 10.53 29.51
N ALA A 22 -21.22 9.52 29.76
CA ALA A 22 -21.40 8.12 29.35
C ALA A 22 -21.24 7.78 27.85
N GLY A 23 -20.01 7.48 27.45
CA GLY A 23 -19.73 6.86 26.15
C GLY A 23 -18.31 6.33 25.95
N SER A 24 -17.56 6.03 27.02
CA SER A 24 -16.12 5.71 26.88
C SER A 24 -15.81 4.21 27.01
N ALA A 25 -16.45 3.48 27.93
CA ALA A 25 -16.14 2.06 28.14
C ALA A 25 -16.59 1.14 26.99
N ASN A 26 -17.68 1.49 26.29
CA ASN A 26 -18.27 0.64 25.24
C ASN A 26 -17.52 0.74 23.90
N SER A 27 -16.74 1.81 23.68
CA SER A 27 -15.98 2.02 22.43
C SER A 27 -14.60 1.36 22.49
N ALA A 28 -13.95 1.36 23.66
CA ALA A 28 -12.70 0.64 23.89
C ALA A 28 -12.92 -0.89 23.82
N ALA A 29 -13.94 -1.41 24.51
CA ALA A 29 -14.28 -2.84 24.46
C ALA A 29 -14.68 -3.32 23.05
N ARG A 30 -15.34 -2.48 22.25
CA ARG A 30 -15.65 -2.76 20.83
C ARG A 30 -14.41 -2.74 19.94
N ARG A 31 -13.43 -1.88 20.21
CA ARG A 31 -12.15 -1.86 19.48
C ARG A 31 -11.29 -3.07 19.83
N GLU A 32 -11.31 -3.51 21.07
CA GLU A 32 -10.55 -4.66 21.58
C GLU A 32 -11.16 -6.00 21.12
N THR A 33 -12.49 -6.09 21.06
CA THR A 33 -13.18 -7.25 20.45
C THR A 33 -13.04 -7.28 18.93
N ALA A 34 -13.07 -6.12 18.25
CA ALA A 34 -12.80 -6.05 16.82
C ALA A 34 -11.35 -6.42 16.46
N SER A 35 -10.36 -5.95 17.23
CA SER A 35 -8.96 -6.32 17.01
C SER A 35 -8.70 -7.80 17.31
N GLY A 36 -9.32 -8.35 18.35
CA GLY A 36 -9.30 -9.78 18.67
C GLY A 36 -9.98 -10.67 17.61
N GLN A 37 -11.07 -10.19 17.00
CA GLN A 37 -11.76 -10.89 15.92
C GLN A 37 -10.98 -10.87 14.60
N VAL A 38 -10.31 -9.74 14.29
CA VAL A 38 -9.43 -9.66 13.11
C VAL A 38 -8.19 -10.55 13.29
N ALA A 39 -7.60 -10.58 14.48
CA ALA A 39 -6.52 -11.51 14.81
C ALA A 39 -6.96 -12.99 14.75
N ALA A 40 -8.13 -13.32 15.29
CA ALA A 40 -8.67 -14.68 15.22
C ALA A 40 -9.06 -15.13 13.80
N ALA A 41 -9.48 -14.19 12.94
CA ALA A 41 -9.72 -14.47 11.51
C ALA A 41 -8.40 -14.76 10.76
N ALA A 42 -7.32 -14.06 11.11
CA ALA A 42 -5.98 -14.30 10.56
C ALA A 42 -5.38 -15.64 11.01
N GLN A 43 -5.78 -16.16 12.19
CA GLN A 43 -5.33 -17.44 12.72
C GLN A 43 -6.06 -18.67 12.16
N ARG A 44 -7.10 -18.50 11.33
CA ARG A 44 -7.86 -19.63 10.80
C ARG A 44 -6.99 -20.39 9.79
N ARG A 45 -6.34 -21.47 10.24
CA ARG A 45 -5.63 -22.41 9.35
C ARG A 45 -6.56 -22.75 8.20
N ILE A 46 -6.17 -22.40 6.97
CA ILE A 46 -6.96 -22.71 5.79
C ILE A 46 -7.09 -24.23 5.71
N ASP A 47 -8.32 -24.73 5.66
CA ASP A 47 -8.59 -26.15 5.47
C ASP A 47 -7.84 -26.65 4.22
N PRO A 48 -6.97 -27.66 4.35
CA PRO A 48 -6.22 -28.22 3.22
C PRO A 48 -7.11 -28.61 2.03
N ALA A 49 -8.32 -29.12 2.29
CA ALA A 49 -9.27 -29.50 1.24
C ALA A 49 -9.80 -28.27 0.49
N LEU A 50 -10.12 -27.18 1.20
CA LEU A 50 -10.52 -25.91 0.58
C LEU A 50 -9.38 -25.30 -0.23
N ARG A 51 -8.15 -25.34 0.30
CA ARG A 51 -6.96 -24.86 -0.42
C ARG A 51 -6.73 -25.64 -1.71
N GLN A 52 -6.82 -26.97 -1.65
CA GLN A 52 -6.67 -27.82 -2.84
C GLN A 52 -7.76 -27.54 -3.87
N ARG A 53 -9.01 -27.37 -3.43
CA ARG A 53 -10.13 -26.99 -4.32
C ARG A 53 -9.89 -25.64 -4.99
N ALA A 54 -9.45 -24.63 -4.25
CA ALA A 54 -9.11 -23.32 -4.80
C ALA A 54 -8.00 -23.42 -5.86
N LEU A 55 -6.93 -24.15 -5.56
CA LEU A 55 -5.83 -24.37 -6.51
C LEU A 55 -6.27 -25.11 -7.78
N ALA A 56 -7.19 -26.07 -7.67
CA ALA A 56 -7.75 -26.78 -8.81
C ALA A 56 -8.58 -25.85 -9.72
N ILE A 57 -9.40 -24.97 -9.13
CA ILE A 57 -10.15 -23.96 -9.88
C ILE A 57 -9.19 -22.99 -10.58
N MET A 58 -8.19 -22.48 -9.85
CA MET A 58 -7.24 -21.50 -10.38
C MET A 58 -6.27 -22.08 -11.41
N ALA A 59 -6.19 -23.41 -11.53
CA ALA A 59 -5.43 -24.06 -12.60
C ALA A 59 -6.11 -23.94 -13.98
N THR A 60 -7.45 -23.83 -14.02
CA THR A 60 -8.21 -23.65 -15.27
C THR A 60 -8.78 -22.25 -15.42
N THR A 61 -8.90 -21.50 -14.32
CA THR A 61 -9.37 -20.11 -14.27
C THR A 61 -8.36 -19.24 -13.53
N PRO A 62 -7.25 -18.85 -14.17
CA PRO A 62 -6.23 -18.03 -13.51
C PRO A 62 -6.80 -16.69 -13.01
N LEU A 63 -6.23 -16.20 -11.91
CA LEU A 63 -6.62 -14.91 -11.34
C LEU A 63 -6.17 -13.77 -12.25
N ILE A 64 -7.07 -12.80 -12.49
CA ILE A 64 -6.74 -11.52 -13.11
C ILE A 64 -6.80 -10.47 -12.00
N ASP A 65 -5.64 -9.95 -11.60
CA ASP A 65 -5.55 -8.90 -10.59
C ASP A 65 -5.63 -7.51 -11.24
N GLY A 66 -6.43 -6.63 -10.65
CA GLY A 66 -6.78 -5.33 -11.22
C GLY A 66 -5.85 -4.18 -10.86
N HIS A 67 -4.92 -4.34 -9.91
CA HIS A 67 -4.10 -3.23 -9.45
C HIS A 67 -2.86 -3.70 -8.66
N ASN A 68 -1.68 -3.53 -9.24
CA ASN A 68 -0.42 -3.85 -8.57
C ASN A 68 0.64 -2.78 -8.81
N ASP A 69 1.21 -2.26 -7.71
CA ASP A 69 2.16 -1.14 -7.67
C ASP A 69 3.64 -1.55 -7.83
N VAL A 70 3.94 -2.69 -8.44
CA VAL A 70 5.33 -3.03 -8.82
C VAL A 70 6.04 -1.89 -9.57
N PRO A 71 5.42 -1.20 -10.56
CA PRO A 71 6.08 -0.07 -11.24
C PRO A 71 6.50 1.05 -10.29
N TRP A 72 5.63 1.44 -9.35
CA TRP A 72 5.99 2.40 -8.30
C TRP A 72 7.13 1.89 -7.42
N GLY A 73 7.14 0.59 -7.11
CA GLY A 73 8.23 -0.07 -6.40
C GLY A 73 9.58 0.12 -7.11
N TYR A 74 9.63 -0.03 -8.42
CA TYR A 74 10.82 0.24 -9.23
C TYR A 74 11.21 1.73 -9.21
N ARG A 75 10.25 2.64 -9.38
CA ARG A 75 10.52 4.09 -9.33
C ARG A 75 11.14 4.51 -8.00
N ALA A 76 10.53 4.08 -6.90
CA ALA A 76 10.93 4.48 -5.55
C ALA A 76 12.27 3.88 -5.07
N ARG A 77 12.71 2.76 -5.67
CA ARG A 77 13.93 2.04 -5.23
C ARG A 77 15.12 2.26 -6.13
N VAL A 78 14.87 2.24 -7.43
CA VAL A 78 15.91 2.18 -8.46
C VAL A 78 15.66 3.17 -9.59
N HIS A 79 14.80 4.16 -9.39
CA HIS A 79 14.54 5.22 -10.37
C HIS A 79 14.26 4.68 -11.78
N ASN A 80 13.44 3.63 -11.88
CA ASN A 80 13.07 2.94 -13.14
C ASN A 80 14.22 2.23 -13.89
N HIS A 81 15.40 2.10 -13.29
CA HIS A 81 16.50 1.29 -13.82
C HIS A 81 16.21 -0.20 -13.63
N ILE A 82 15.68 -0.83 -14.67
CA ILE A 82 15.17 -2.21 -14.64
C ILE A 82 16.25 -3.25 -14.26
N ASP A 83 17.53 -2.98 -14.57
CA ASP A 83 18.62 -3.90 -14.28
C ASP A 83 19.08 -3.89 -12.81
N GLN A 84 18.61 -2.93 -12.01
CA GLN A 84 19.01 -2.78 -10.61
C GLN A 84 18.06 -3.49 -9.63
N LEU A 85 16.93 -4.01 -10.11
CA LEU A 85 15.97 -4.78 -9.32
C LEU A 85 15.45 -5.94 -10.15
N ASP A 86 15.70 -7.17 -9.68
CA ASP A 86 15.26 -8.37 -10.39
C ASP A 86 13.91 -8.89 -9.85
N LEU A 87 12.86 -8.77 -10.67
CA LEU A 87 11.52 -9.30 -10.35
C LEU A 87 11.44 -10.83 -10.46
N ALA A 88 12.40 -11.49 -11.11
CA ALA A 88 12.49 -12.95 -11.14
C ALA A 88 13.11 -13.52 -9.84
N GLY A 89 13.84 -12.69 -9.10
CA GLY A 89 14.41 -13.00 -7.80
C GLY A 89 13.39 -12.97 -6.66
N ASP A 90 13.85 -13.17 -5.43
CA ASP A 90 12.99 -13.08 -4.23
C ASP A 90 12.93 -11.64 -3.71
N THR A 91 11.88 -10.93 -4.09
CA THR A 91 11.69 -9.53 -3.67
C THR A 91 11.21 -9.38 -2.23
N SER A 92 10.88 -10.48 -1.54
CA SER A 92 10.53 -10.44 -0.11
C SER A 92 11.75 -10.30 0.80
N ALA A 93 12.95 -10.58 0.27
CA ALA A 93 14.21 -10.48 0.99
C ALA A 93 14.89 -9.09 0.89
N LEU A 94 14.27 -8.13 0.18
CA LEU A 94 14.78 -6.75 0.09
C LEU A 94 14.63 -6.03 1.43
N ASP A 95 15.52 -5.06 1.73
CA ASP A 95 15.47 -4.23 2.96
C ASP A 95 14.07 -3.66 3.26
N ARG A 96 13.36 -3.29 2.19
CA ARG A 96 11.90 -3.10 2.21
C ARG A 96 11.30 -4.21 1.36
N PRO A 97 10.66 -5.24 1.94
CA PRO A 97 10.09 -6.33 1.17
C PRO A 97 9.02 -5.85 0.17
N MET A 98 8.95 -6.47 -1.00
CA MET A 98 7.83 -6.31 -1.91
C MET A 98 6.90 -7.52 -1.80
N HIS A 99 5.61 -7.31 -2.07
CA HIS A 99 4.63 -8.41 -2.08
C HIS A 99 4.76 -9.28 -3.34
N THR A 100 5.33 -8.73 -4.41
CA THR A 100 5.27 -9.33 -5.75
C THR A 100 6.66 -9.64 -6.29
N ASP A 101 6.83 -10.88 -6.71
CA ASP A 101 7.85 -11.34 -7.65
C ASP A 101 7.24 -12.41 -8.56
N LEU A 102 7.91 -12.73 -9.68
CA LEU A 102 7.38 -13.64 -10.69
C LEU A 102 7.13 -15.05 -10.12
N ARG A 103 7.96 -15.49 -9.18
CA ARG A 103 7.79 -16.81 -8.53
C ARG A 103 6.50 -16.85 -7.71
N ARG A 104 6.25 -15.84 -6.87
CA ARG A 104 5.02 -15.74 -6.07
C ARG A 104 3.78 -15.54 -6.93
N LEU A 105 3.86 -14.80 -8.03
CA LEU A 105 2.76 -14.69 -9.00
C LEU A 105 2.38 -16.05 -9.61
N ARG A 106 3.38 -16.81 -10.08
CA ARG A 106 3.18 -18.17 -10.62
C ARG A 106 2.60 -19.13 -9.57
N GLN A 107 3.12 -19.08 -8.34
CA GLN A 107 2.60 -19.87 -7.21
C GLN A 107 1.17 -19.50 -6.83
N GLY A 108 0.84 -18.20 -6.90
CA GLY A 108 -0.47 -17.64 -6.63
C GLY A 108 -1.47 -17.79 -7.79
N ARG A 109 -1.11 -18.46 -8.88
CA ARG A 109 -1.95 -18.67 -10.08
C ARG A 109 -2.52 -17.36 -10.66
N VAL A 110 -1.73 -16.28 -10.62
CA VAL A 110 -2.06 -15.04 -11.32
C VAL A 110 -1.75 -15.26 -12.80
N GLY A 111 -2.77 -15.16 -13.65
CA GLY A 111 -2.65 -15.28 -15.10
C GLY A 111 -2.78 -13.95 -15.85
N GLY A 112 -3.21 -12.89 -15.16
CA GLY A 112 -3.26 -11.54 -15.70
C GLY A 112 -3.07 -10.52 -14.59
N GLN A 113 -2.43 -9.41 -14.93
CA GLN A 113 -2.15 -8.33 -14.00
C GLN A 113 -2.33 -6.99 -14.71
N PHE A 114 -3.13 -6.11 -14.10
CA PHE A 114 -3.12 -4.70 -14.41
C PHE A 114 -2.07 -4.03 -13.53
N TRP A 115 -0.95 -3.63 -14.14
CA TRP A 115 0.10 -2.87 -13.48
C TRP A 115 -0.36 -1.43 -13.28
N SER A 116 -0.27 -0.95 -12.05
CA SER A 116 -0.65 0.41 -11.69
C SER A 116 0.41 1.38 -12.22
N VAL A 117 -0.01 2.25 -13.16
CA VAL A 117 0.73 3.46 -13.52
C VAL A 117 0.27 4.55 -12.56
N TYR A 118 0.93 4.61 -11.42
CA TYR A 118 0.66 5.57 -10.36
C TYR A 118 1.76 6.62 -10.28
N VAL A 119 1.35 7.89 -10.22
CA VAL A 119 2.21 9.04 -9.97
C VAL A 119 1.56 9.90 -8.89
N PRO A 120 2.30 10.26 -7.81
CA PRO A 120 1.77 11.16 -6.79
C PRO A 120 1.62 12.57 -7.35
N ILE A 121 0.44 13.16 -7.18
CA ILE A 121 0.13 14.52 -7.63
C ILE A 121 0.10 15.45 -6.42
N GLU A 122 0.98 16.46 -6.38
CA GLU A 122 1.13 17.34 -5.20
C GLU A 122 0.10 18.49 -5.15
N LYS A 123 -0.44 18.90 -6.31
CA LYS A 123 -1.38 20.02 -6.41
C LYS A 123 -2.55 19.70 -7.34
N PRO A 124 -3.75 20.26 -7.09
CA PRO A 124 -4.88 20.09 -8.00
C PRO A 124 -4.54 20.49 -9.44
N GLY A 125 -4.83 19.61 -10.39
CA GLY A 125 -4.51 19.80 -11.80
C GLY A 125 -3.11 19.35 -12.24
N GLY A 126 -2.24 18.99 -11.30
CA GLY A 126 -0.88 18.53 -11.58
C GLY A 126 0.00 19.55 -12.29
N ASP A 127 1.14 19.11 -12.80
CA ASP A 127 1.98 19.85 -13.74
C ASP A 127 2.60 18.98 -14.85
N ALA A 128 3.45 19.61 -15.66
CA ALA A 128 4.08 18.96 -16.80
C ALA A 128 4.99 17.79 -16.38
N GLN A 129 5.57 17.83 -15.18
CA GLN A 129 6.42 16.75 -14.70
C GLN A 129 5.59 15.51 -14.38
N ASP A 130 4.39 15.67 -13.82
CA ASP A 130 3.47 14.55 -13.56
C ASP A 130 3.14 13.76 -14.84
N VAL A 131 2.98 14.46 -15.97
CA VAL A 131 2.73 13.82 -17.27
C VAL A 131 3.95 13.03 -17.74
N VAL A 132 5.16 13.59 -17.58
CA VAL A 132 6.41 12.90 -17.93
C VAL A 132 6.55 11.64 -17.06
N ASP A 133 6.30 11.76 -15.77
CA ASP A 133 6.37 10.64 -14.82
C ASP A 133 5.40 9.51 -15.20
N VAL A 134 4.18 9.85 -15.65
CA VAL A 134 3.21 8.85 -16.15
C VAL A 134 3.75 8.13 -17.38
N LEU A 135 4.31 8.86 -18.34
CA LEU A 135 4.88 8.26 -19.55
C LEU A 135 6.09 7.36 -19.24
N GLU A 136 6.95 7.76 -18.29
CA GLU A 136 8.07 6.95 -17.83
C GLU A 136 7.61 5.65 -17.14
N GLN A 137 6.51 5.70 -16.38
CA GLN A 137 5.93 4.50 -15.76
C GLN A 137 5.26 3.58 -16.79
N ILE A 138 4.61 4.13 -17.82
CA ILE A 138 4.12 3.33 -18.96
C ILE A 138 5.28 2.63 -19.67
N ASP A 139 6.34 3.37 -20.00
CA ASP A 139 7.56 2.82 -20.59
C ASP A 139 8.18 1.70 -19.73
N LEU A 140 8.28 1.92 -18.42
CA LEU A 140 8.80 0.91 -17.50
C LEU A 140 7.96 -0.38 -17.56
N VAL A 141 6.63 -0.28 -17.58
CA VAL A 141 5.75 -1.46 -17.68
C VAL A 141 6.03 -2.22 -18.99
N HIS A 142 6.16 -1.52 -20.12
CA HIS A 142 6.53 -2.17 -21.38
C HIS A 142 7.88 -2.88 -21.29
N ARG A 143 8.92 -2.22 -20.76
CA ARG A 143 10.24 -2.83 -20.58
C ARG A 143 10.22 -4.02 -19.62
N LEU A 144 9.39 -3.99 -18.57
CA LEU A 144 9.22 -5.11 -17.66
C LEU A 144 8.61 -6.32 -18.38
N VAL A 145 7.56 -6.10 -19.17
CA VAL A 145 6.93 -7.17 -19.97
C VAL A 145 7.93 -7.74 -20.99
N ASP A 146 8.68 -6.89 -21.68
CA ASP A 146 9.66 -7.32 -22.69
C ASP A 146 10.80 -8.13 -22.05
N ARG A 147 11.31 -7.67 -20.89
CA ARG A 147 12.39 -8.33 -20.15
C ARG A 147 12.00 -9.72 -19.65
N TYR A 148 10.74 -9.90 -19.24
CA TYR A 148 10.21 -11.13 -18.64
C TYR A 148 9.11 -11.73 -19.53
N SER A 149 9.45 -11.96 -20.80
CA SER A 149 8.53 -12.42 -21.85
C SER A 149 8.39 -13.96 -21.93
N ASP A 150 9.03 -14.68 -21.01
CA ASP A 150 9.11 -16.15 -20.90
C ASP A 150 8.15 -16.78 -19.87
#